data_AF-A0A7V5QCS5-F1
#
_entry.id   AF-A0A7V5QCS5-F1
#
_cell.length_a   1.000
_cell.length_b   1.000
_cell.length_c   1.000
_cell.angle_alpha   90.00
_cell.angle_beta   90.00
_cell.angle_gamma   90.00
#
_symmetry.space_group_name_H-M   'P 1'
#
loop_
_entity.id
_entity.type
_entity.pdbx_description
1 polymer ?
#
loop_
_entity_poly.entity_id
_entity_poly.type
_entity_poly.pdbx_seq_one_letter_code
_entity_poly.pdbx_strand_id
1 'polypeptide(L)' 'GVRNLAVVTPGFIADCVETLEEIAIGGAETFRANGGQNLTCLACLNDSDPSISMLRTIIDREISGWV' A
#
# COMPACT_ATOMS: atom_id res chain seq x y z
N GLY A 1 5.93 -21.31 13.41
CA GLY A 1 5.97 -19.87 13.11
C GLY A 1 4.74 -19.45 12.33
N VAL A 2 4.66 -18.17 11.95
CA VAL A 2 3.59 -17.59 11.12
C VAL A 2 3.64 -18.19 9.71
N ARG A 3 2.49 -18.64 9.18
CA ARG A 3 2.40 -19.24 7.84
C ARG A 3 1.77 -18.32 6.80
N ASN A 4 0.97 -17.34 7.25
CA ASN A 4 0.23 -16.41 6.42
C ASN A 4 0.51 -14.99 6.87
N LEU A 5 0.88 -14.11 5.95
CA LEU A 5 1.20 -12.71 6.20
C LEU A 5 0.46 -11.81 5.20
N ALA A 6 -0.19 -10.78 5.71
CA ALA A 6 -0.74 -9.69 4.91
C ALA A 6 0.02 -8.41 5.24
N VAL A 7 0.49 -7.69 4.22
CA VAL A 7 1.33 -6.49 4.38
C VAL A 7 0.62 -5.28 3.81
N VAL A 8 0.64 -4.19 4.58
CA VAL A 8 0.19 -2.85 4.16
C VAL A 8 1.38 -1.91 4.15
N THR A 9 1.43 -0.98 3.20
CA THR A 9 2.52 0.00 3.01
C THR A 9 2.01 1.43 3.22
N PRO A 10 1.63 1.83 4.45
CA PRO A 10 0.93 3.10 4.71
C PRO A 10 1.78 4.35 4.45
N GLY A 11 3.10 4.21 4.25
CA GLY A 11 3.98 5.30 3.83
C GLY A 11 3.81 5.69 2.35
N PHE A 12 3.05 4.90 1.57
CA PHE A 12 2.87 5.09 0.14
C PHE A 12 1.38 5.19 -0.20
N ILE A 13 1.01 6.23 -0.95
CA ILE A 13 -0.35 6.38 -1.49
C ILE A 13 -0.53 5.63 -2.81
N ALA A 14 0.56 5.46 -3.57
CA ALA A 14 0.58 4.81 -4.87
C ALA A 14 1.68 3.76 -4.94
N ASP A 15 1.51 2.77 -5.80
CA ASP A 15 2.49 1.71 -6.00
C ASP A 15 3.78 2.23 -6.65
N CYS A 16 4.91 1.68 -6.20
CA CYS A 16 6.24 2.04 -6.63
C CYS A 16 7.18 0.83 -6.52
N VAL A 17 8.49 1.04 -6.73
CA VAL A 17 9.49 -0.05 -6.68
C VAL A 17 9.51 -0.70 -5.30
N GLU A 18 9.44 0.12 -4.25
CA GLU A 18 9.44 -0.33 -2.87
C GLU A 18 8.23 -1.23 -2.55
N THR A 19 7.04 -0.93 -3.09
CA THR A 19 5.83 -1.70 -2.79
C THR A 19 5.73 -2.98 -3.62
N LEU A 20 6.00 -2.90 -4.92
CA LEU A 20 5.82 -4.01 -5.86
C LEU A 20 7.01 -4.97 -5.87
N GLU A 21 8.23 -4.44 -6.00
CA GLU A 21 9.41 -5.28 -6.19
C GLU A 21 9.98 -5.70 -4.84
N GLU A 22 10.29 -4.74 -3.97
CA GLU A 22 11.01 -5.03 -2.73
C GLU A 22 10.12 -5.77 -1.72
N ILE A 23 8.90 -5.30 -1.50
CA ILE A 23 7.99 -5.89 -0.50
C ILE A 23 7.19 -7.05 -1.09
N ALA A 24 6.48 -6.86 -2.20
CA ALA A 24 5.56 -7.89 -2.69
C ALA A 24 6.27 -9.10 -3.33
N ILE A 25 7.35 -8.87 -4.08
CA ILE A 25 8.13 -9.96 -4.71
C ILE A 25 9.24 -10.41 -3.75
N GLY A 26 10.21 -9.55 -3.45
CA GLY A 26 11.38 -9.91 -2.64
C GLY A 26 11.04 -10.33 -1.20
N GLY A 27 10.08 -9.63 -0.57
CA GLY A 27 9.57 -10.01 0.74
C GLY A 27 8.85 -11.37 0.73
N ALA A 28 8.08 -11.68 -0.32
CA ALA A 28 7.38 -12.96 -0.43
C ALA A 28 8.34 -14.13 -0.69
N GLU A 29 9.38 -13.92 -1.49
CA GLU A 29 10.47 -14.90 -1.67
C GLU A 29 11.17 -15.20 -0.35
N THR A 30 11.57 -14.14 0.37
CA THR A 30 12.21 -14.26 1.69
C THR A 30 11.31 -14.97 2.69
N PHE A 31 10.02 -14.66 2.73
CA PHE A 31 9.07 -15.30 3.64
C PHE A 31 8.91 -16.80 3.35
N ARG A 32 8.80 -17.18 2.08
CA ARG A 32 8.69 -18.60 1.67
C ARG A 32 9.97 -19.38 1.95
N ALA A 33 11.13 -18.79 1.69
CA ALA A 33 12.43 -19.40 2.00
C ALA A 33 12.58 -19.74 3.49
N ASN A 34 11.88 -19.02 4.37
CA ASN A 34 11.88 -19.23 5.83
C ASN A 34 10.67 -20.03 6.34
N GLY A 35 9.99 -20.78 5.48
CA GLY A 35 8.88 -21.67 5.87
C GLY A 35 7.50 -21.01 5.96
N GLY A 36 7.39 -19.75 5.52
CA GLY A 36 6.12 -19.10 5.24
C GLY A 36 5.42 -19.71 4.02
N GLN A 37 4.10 -19.57 3.92
CA GLN A 37 3.31 -20.13 2.82
C GLN A 37 2.68 -19.03 1.97
N ASN A 38 1.90 -18.16 2.60
CA ASN A 38 1.14 -17.12 1.90
C ASN A 38 1.60 -15.74 2.36
N LEU A 39 2.05 -14.92 1.42
CA LEU A 39 2.22 -13.50 1.62
C LEU A 39 1.34 -12.77 0.61
N THR A 40 0.55 -11.81 1.08
CA THR A 40 -0.21 -10.88 0.24
C THR A 40 0.16 -9.46 0.62
N CYS A 41 0.47 -8.65 -0.38
CA CYS A 41 0.57 -7.21 -0.20
C CYS A 41 -0.75 -6.59 -0.63
N LEU A 42 -1.32 -5.75 0.23
CA LEU A 42 -2.49 -4.96 -0.13
C LEU A 42 -2.02 -3.87 -1.09
N ALA A 43 -2.74 -3.71 -2.19
CA ALA A 43 -2.47 -2.63 -3.13
C ALA A 43 -2.53 -1.28 -2.42
N CYS A 44 -1.67 -0.35 -2.86
CA CYS A 44 -1.78 1.03 -2.42
C CYS A 44 -3.14 1.63 -2.83
N LEU A 45 -3.48 2.78 -2.26
CA LEU A 45 -4.74 3.46 -2.55
C LEU A 45 -4.87 3.83 -4.04
N ASN A 46 -3.75 4.11 -4.70
CA ASN A 46 -3.64 4.42 -6.12
C ASN A 46 -4.71 5.46 -6.53
N ASP A 47 -5.32 5.27 -7.70
CA ASP A 47 -6.39 6.07 -8.27
C ASP A 47 -7.80 5.57 -7.91
N SER A 48 -7.93 4.76 -6.86
CA SER A 48 -9.24 4.25 -6.43
C SER A 48 -10.21 5.38 -6.05
N ASP A 49 -11.52 5.19 -6.29
CA ASP A 49 -12.54 6.18 -5.97
C ASP A 49 -12.46 6.71 -4.52
N PRO A 50 -12.24 5.85 -3.49
CA PRO A 50 -12.06 6.34 -2.12
C PRO A 50 -10.80 7.21 -1.94
N SER A 51 -9.69 6.86 -2.61
CA SER A 51 -8.43 7.62 -2.59
C SER A 51 -8.64 9.04 -3.13
N ILE A 52 -9.26 9.13 -4.30
CA ILE A 52 -9.53 10.42 -4.97
C ILE A 52 -10.54 11.24 -4.16
N SER A 53 -11.58 10.61 -3.62
CA SER A 53 -12.56 11.27 -2.76
C SER A 53 -11.93 11.85 -1.48
N MET A 54 -11.04 11.10 -0.85
CA MET A 54 -10.27 11.56 0.32
C MET A 54 -9.40 12.76 -0.03
N LEU A 55 -8.60 12.68 -1.11
CA LEU A 55 -7.74 13.78 -1.55
C LEU A 55 -8.53 15.04 -1.87
N ARG A 56 -9.66 14.91 -2.58
CA ARG A 56 -10.57 16.03 -2.85
C ARG A 56 -11.05 16.67 -1.55
N THR A 57 -11.49 15.87 -0.59
CA THR A 57 -11.99 16.39 0.70
C THR A 57 -10.91 17.19 1.44
N ILE A 58 -9.67 16.72 1.43
CA ILE A 58 -8.53 17.43 2.03
C ILE A 58 -8.27 18.73 1.26
N ILE A 59 -8.16 18.68 -0.06
CA ILE A 59 -7.90 19.86 -0.90
C ILE A 59 -8.99 20.92 -0.69
N ASP A 60 -10.28 20.57 -0.82
CA ASP A 60 -11.41 21.48 -0.66
C ASP A 60 -11.38 22.20 0.70
N ARG A 61 -11.00 21.47 1.76
CA ARG A 61 -10.83 22.04 3.11
C ARG A 61 -9.66 23.04 3.15
N GLU A 62 -8.49 22.65 2.65
CA GLU A 62 -7.26 23.46 2.79
C GLU A 62 -7.27 24.70 1.88
N ILE A 63 -8.00 24.69 0.76
CA ILE A 63 -8.15 25.86 -0.12
C ILE A 63 -9.30 26.79 0.28
N SER A 64 -10.14 26.42 1.25
CA SER A 64 -11.38 27.16 1.58
C SER A 64 -11.20 28.63 1.97
N GLY A 65 -10.01 29.04 2.41
CA GLY A 65 -9.67 30.45 2.68
C GLY A 65 -9.06 31.21 1.50
N TRP A 66 -8.87 30.54 0.36
CA TRP A 66 -8.20 31.06 -0.84
C TRP A 66 -9.16 31.23 -2.03
N VAL A 67 -10.37 30.66 -1.93
CA VAL A 67 -11.43 30.73 -2.95
C VAL A 67 -12.55 31.64 -2.47
#